data_AF-A0A183FY54-F1
#
_entry.id   AF-A0A183FY54-F1
#
_cell.length_a   1.000
_cell.length_b   1.000
_cell.length_c   1.000
_cell.angle_alpha   90.00
_cell.angle_beta   90.00
_cell.angle_gamma   90.00
#
_symmetry.space_group_name_H-M   'P 1'
#
loop_
_entity.id
_entity.type
_entity.pdbx_description
1 polymer ?
#
loop_
_entity_poly.entity_id
_entity_poly.type
_entity_poly.pdbx_seq_one_letter_code
_entity_poly.pdbx_strand_id
1 'polypeptide(L)'
;LITKIEEEKLAKDIYTYRSYIAQGKASVVLSEIPERTASPSLKSVRRLAEYQNPANRFVFPAICFWEMDFLFDVAETYCQDAMRILSKSDCLEARAATVYTLLQMDRVDLAVKELKKMNEIDEDATLTQLALAWVNMAVGKDKLKDAYYIYQEMMDKYGQSPRLLVAQSAVLILQGKYKDAEALLHDAQLRDANNCDALVNLVAVSQFVGKDYEVRHLVF
;
A
#
# COMPACT_ATOMS: atom_id res chain seq x y z
N LEU A 1 18.46 1.32 -29.34
CA LEU A 1 18.90 1.76 -28.00
C LEU A 1 17.92 2.83 -27.57
N ILE A 2 17.16 2.57 -26.51
CA ILE A 2 16.37 3.62 -25.87
C ILE A 2 17.38 4.57 -25.23
N THR A 3 17.24 5.87 -25.49
CA THR A 3 18.14 6.86 -24.88
C THR A 3 17.79 7.03 -23.40
N LYS A 4 18.75 7.39 -22.55
CA LYS A 4 18.50 7.67 -21.12
C LYS A 4 17.31 8.64 -20.90
N ILE A 5 17.14 9.60 -21.82
CA ILE A 5 16.04 10.57 -21.83
C ILE A 5 14.67 9.89 -22.06
N GLU A 6 14.62 8.87 -22.92
CA GLU A 6 13.40 8.11 -23.19
C GLU A 6 13.04 7.17 -22.01
N GLU A 7 14.03 6.61 -21.32
CA GLU A 7 13.79 5.83 -20.09
C GLU A 7 13.22 6.71 -18.96
N GLU A 8 13.79 7.91 -18.76
CA GLU A 8 13.29 8.87 -17.76
C GLU A 8 11.87 9.35 -18.07
N LYS A 9 11.56 9.58 -19.35
CA LYS A 9 10.19 9.91 -19.80
C LYS A 9 9.22 8.77 -19.53
N LEU A 10 9.61 7.54 -19.89
CA LEU A 10 8.77 6.37 -19.65
C LEU A 10 8.50 6.16 -18.15
N ALA A 11 9.52 6.30 -17.30
CA ALA A 11 9.38 6.21 -15.86
C ALA A 11 8.40 7.27 -15.33
N LYS A 12 8.54 8.53 -15.78
CA LYS A 12 7.61 9.62 -15.43
C LYS A 12 6.17 9.29 -15.82
N ASP A 13 5.96 8.79 -17.03
CA ASP A 13 4.63 8.44 -17.53
C ASP A 13 4.01 7.31 -16.69
N ILE A 14 4.78 6.27 -16.37
CA ILE A 14 4.35 5.16 -15.51
C ILE A 14 3.85 5.70 -14.15
N TYR A 15 4.64 6.53 -13.47
CA TYR A 15 4.23 7.10 -12.18
C TYR A 15 3.00 7.99 -12.30
N THR A 16 2.91 8.78 -13.38
CA THR A 16 1.76 9.65 -13.64
C THR A 16 0.48 8.83 -13.83
N TYR A 17 0.51 7.80 -14.66
CA TYR A 17 -0.65 6.93 -14.89
C TYR A 17 -1.03 6.12 -13.65
N ARG A 18 -0.07 5.59 -12.90
CA ARG A 18 -0.33 4.93 -11.62
C ARG A 18 -1.00 5.87 -10.62
N SER A 19 -0.61 7.16 -10.61
CA SER A 19 -1.28 8.15 -9.76
C SER A 19 -2.74 8.39 -10.16
N TYR A 20 -3.06 8.36 -11.46
CA TYR A 20 -4.46 8.47 -11.91
C TYR A 20 -5.28 7.25 -11.52
N ILE A 21 -4.73 6.05 -11.64
CA ILE A 21 -5.37 4.81 -11.19
C ILE A 21 -5.64 4.88 -9.68
N ALA A 22 -4.67 5.31 -8.87
CA ALA A 22 -4.83 5.46 -7.44
C ALA A 22 -5.91 6.49 -7.04
N GLN A 23 -6.17 7.49 -7.89
CA GLN A 23 -7.25 8.47 -7.72
C GLN A 23 -8.62 7.99 -8.24
N GLY A 24 -8.74 6.73 -8.69
CA GLY A 24 -9.95 6.19 -9.31
C GLY A 24 -10.22 6.72 -10.73
N LYS A 25 -9.24 7.40 -11.35
CA LYS A 25 -9.33 7.96 -12.72
C LYS A 25 -8.78 6.99 -13.76
N ALA A 26 -9.07 5.70 -13.64
CA ALA A 26 -8.63 4.67 -14.59
C ALA A 26 -9.09 4.94 -16.03
N SER A 27 -10.23 5.60 -16.23
CA SER A 27 -10.74 5.96 -17.56
C SER A 27 -9.77 6.83 -18.37
N VAL A 28 -9.03 7.73 -17.70
CA VAL A 28 -7.99 8.57 -18.33
C VAL A 28 -6.88 7.68 -18.88
N VAL A 29 -6.37 6.76 -18.06
CA VAL A 29 -5.31 5.82 -18.45
C VAL A 29 -5.73 4.93 -19.61
N LEU A 30 -6.98 4.45 -19.61
CA LEU A 30 -7.53 3.66 -20.71
C LEU A 30 -7.72 4.44 -22.01
N SER A 31 -7.88 5.76 -21.94
CA SER A 31 -7.97 6.62 -23.12
C SER A 31 -6.59 7.00 -23.68
N GLU A 32 -5.59 7.18 -22.82
CA GLU A 32 -4.25 7.64 -23.20
C GLU A 32 -3.31 6.50 -23.60
N ILE A 33 -3.41 5.33 -22.97
CA ILE A 33 -2.56 4.17 -23.31
C ILE A 33 -3.33 3.23 -24.27
N PRO A 34 -2.93 3.05 -25.54
CA PRO A 34 -3.64 2.17 -26.46
C PRO A 34 -3.49 0.67 -26.12
N GLU A 35 -4.46 -0.17 -26.50
CA GLU A 35 -4.43 -1.63 -26.24
C GLU A 35 -3.22 -2.34 -26.87
N ARG A 36 -2.79 -1.88 -28.04
CA ARG A 36 -1.67 -2.44 -28.81
C ARG A 36 -0.35 -1.74 -28.48
N THR A 37 -0.18 -1.25 -27.25
CA THR A 37 1.09 -0.64 -26.82
C THR A 37 2.22 -1.68 -26.86
N ALA A 38 3.33 -1.29 -27.50
CA ALA A 38 4.52 -2.14 -27.64
C ALA A 38 5.40 -2.12 -26.38
N SER A 39 5.35 -1.04 -25.59
CA SER A 39 6.04 -0.96 -24.30
C SER A 39 5.37 -1.92 -23.31
N PRO A 40 6.12 -2.90 -22.77
CA PRO A 40 5.61 -3.76 -21.70
C PRO A 40 5.08 -2.89 -20.56
N SER A 41 5.88 -1.96 -20.02
CA SER A 41 5.54 -1.26 -18.78
C SER A 41 4.33 -0.32 -18.86
N LEU A 42 3.91 0.09 -20.06
CA LEU A 42 2.64 0.80 -20.22
C LEU A 42 1.46 -0.16 -20.37
N LYS A 43 1.71 -1.36 -20.91
CA LYS A 43 0.74 -2.44 -21.01
C LYS A 43 0.37 -2.97 -19.62
N SER A 44 1.31 -3.06 -18.67
CA SER A 44 0.98 -3.35 -17.27
C SER A 44 0.02 -2.32 -16.69
N VAL A 45 0.39 -1.04 -16.78
CA VAL A 45 -0.38 0.06 -16.21
C VAL A 45 -1.78 0.14 -16.81
N ARG A 46 -1.92 -0.04 -18.13
CA ARG A 46 -3.24 -0.13 -18.78
C ARG A 46 -4.07 -1.27 -18.22
N ARG A 47 -3.49 -2.47 -18.13
CA ARG A 47 -4.20 -3.63 -17.57
C ARG A 47 -4.62 -3.39 -16.12
N LEU A 48 -3.83 -2.64 -15.33
CA LEU A 48 -4.19 -2.30 -13.95
C LEU A 48 -5.43 -1.38 -13.93
N ALA A 49 -5.49 -0.43 -14.86
CA ALA A 49 -6.69 0.38 -15.06
C ALA A 49 -7.90 -0.45 -15.51
N GLU A 50 -7.70 -1.49 -16.35
CA GLU A 50 -8.77 -2.41 -16.76
C GLU A 50 -9.28 -3.24 -15.57
N TYR A 51 -8.42 -3.63 -14.62
CA TYR A 51 -8.77 -4.40 -13.42
C TYR A 51 -9.68 -3.64 -12.45
N GLN A 52 -9.56 -2.31 -12.36
CA GLN A 52 -10.45 -1.50 -11.53
C GLN A 52 -11.92 -1.62 -11.97
N ASN A 53 -12.19 -1.97 -13.23
CA ASN A 53 -13.53 -2.27 -13.70
C ASN A 53 -14.01 -3.64 -13.18
N PRO A 54 -15.11 -3.70 -12.40
CA PRO A 54 -15.64 -4.95 -11.85
C PRO A 54 -15.88 -6.05 -12.89
N ALA A 55 -16.21 -5.69 -14.13
CA ALA A 55 -16.46 -6.63 -15.21
C ALA A 55 -15.22 -7.44 -15.63
N ASN A 56 -14.02 -6.90 -15.42
CA ASN A 56 -12.77 -7.49 -15.90
C ASN A 56 -12.03 -8.28 -14.82
N ARG A 57 -12.45 -8.22 -13.55
CA ARG A 57 -11.73 -8.83 -12.40
C ARG A 57 -11.51 -10.35 -12.54
N PHE A 58 -12.37 -11.06 -13.25
CA PHE A 58 -12.29 -12.52 -13.44
C PHE A 58 -11.18 -12.99 -14.41
N VAL A 59 -10.66 -12.10 -15.25
CA VAL A 59 -9.70 -12.46 -16.33
C VAL A 59 -8.25 -12.45 -15.82
N PHE A 60 -8.00 -11.88 -14.64
CA PHE A 60 -6.66 -11.54 -14.15
C PHE A 60 -5.80 -12.66 -13.54
N PRO A 61 -6.32 -13.76 -12.96
CA PRO A 61 -5.46 -14.85 -12.47
C PRO A 61 -4.57 -15.44 -13.58
N ALA A 62 -5.02 -15.38 -14.84
CA ALA A 62 -4.29 -15.93 -15.98
C ALA A 62 -3.23 -14.96 -16.59
N ILE A 63 -3.36 -13.65 -16.37
CA ILE A 63 -2.60 -12.61 -17.12
C ILE A 63 -1.43 -12.05 -16.31
N CYS A 64 -1.38 -12.33 -15.01
CA CYS A 64 -0.43 -11.81 -14.03
C CYS A 64 1.06 -12.19 -14.27
N PHE A 65 1.38 -12.91 -15.34
CA PHE A 65 2.70 -13.48 -15.57
C PHE A 65 3.84 -12.49 -15.87
N TRP A 66 3.58 -11.19 -16.08
CA TRP A 66 4.54 -10.36 -16.80
C TRP A 66 5.04 -9.09 -16.13
N GLU A 67 4.34 -8.37 -15.25
CA GLU A 67 4.84 -7.05 -14.78
C GLU A 67 4.42 -6.63 -13.37
N MET A 68 5.35 -5.93 -12.71
CA MET A 68 5.43 -5.71 -11.25
C MET A 68 4.48 -4.62 -10.72
N ASP A 69 3.92 -3.76 -11.57
CA ASP A 69 3.11 -2.59 -11.17
C ASP A 69 1.78 -2.95 -10.48
N PHE A 70 1.41 -4.23 -10.46
CA PHE A 70 0.11 -4.75 -10.02
C PHE A 70 0.01 -5.07 -8.53
N LEU A 71 1.11 -5.02 -7.80
CA LEU A 71 1.26 -6.07 -6.82
C LEU A 71 0.59 -5.82 -5.46
N PHE A 72 0.41 -4.58 -5.04
CA PHE A 72 -0.27 -4.31 -3.77
C PHE A 72 -1.77 -4.67 -3.84
N ASP A 73 -2.45 -4.30 -4.92
CA ASP A 73 -3.88 -4.58 -5.10
C ASP A 73 -4.15 -6.07 -5.42
N VAL A 74 -3.24 -6.75 -6.13
CA VAL A 74 -3.37 -8.19 -6.41
C VAL A 74 -3.00 -9.05 -5.20
N ALA A 75 -2.02 -8.63 -4.38
CA ALA A 75 -1.62 -9.36 -3.18
C ALA A 75 -2.75 -9.52 -2.17
N GLU A 76 -3.67 -8.55 -2.09
CA GLU A 76 -4.83 -8.59 -1.20
C GLU A 76 -5.82 -9.72 -1.58
N THR A 77 -5.89 -10.11 -2.86
CA THR A 77 -6.84 -11.13 -3.33
C THR A 77 -6.18 -12.48 -3.66
N TYR A 78 -4.93 -12.51 -4.12
CA TYR A 78 -4.24 -13.71 -4.62
C TYR A 78 -2.78 -13.80 -4.14
N CYS A 79 -2.57 -13.98 -2.84
CA CYS A 79 -1.23 -13.98 -2.23
C CYS A 79 -0.25 -14.99 -2.85
N GLN A 80 -0.71 -16.21 -3.18
CA GLN A 80 0.16 -17.27 -3.70
C GLN A 80 0.68 -16.99 -5.11
N ASP A 81 -0.16 -16.43 -5.98
CA ASP A 81 0.24 -16.10 -7.35
C ASP A 81 1.10 -14.83 -7.39
N ALA A 82 0.81 -13.84 -6.53
CA ALA A 82 1.65 -12.67 -6.33
C ALA A 82 3.09 -13.06 -5.94
N MET A 83 3.25 -13.99 -4.99
CA MET A 83 4.57 -14.47 -4.55
C MET A 83 5.39 -15.14 -5.66
N ARG A 84 4.75 -15.82 -6.62
CA ARG A 84 5.44 -16.45 -7.77
C ARG A 84 5.97 -15.44 -8.78
N ILE A 85 5.35 -14.28 -8.85
CA ILE A 85 5.76 -13.19 -9.75
C ILE A 85 6.87 -12.39 -9.08
N LEU A 86 6.67 -12.06 -7.80
CA LEU A 86 7.62 -11.37 -6.95
C LEU A 86 9.00 -12.01 -6.91
N SER A 87 9.05 -13.34 -6.78
CA SER A 87 10.32 -14.08 -6.68
C SER A 87 11.20 -13.96 -7.92
N LYS A 88 10.68 -13.41 -9.03
CA LYS A 88 11.41 -13.18 -10.28
C LYS A 88 12.08 -11.81 -10.36
N SER A 89 11.84 -10.92 -9.39
CA SER A 89 12.37 -9.56 -9.40
C SER A 89 13.01 -9.21 -8.06
N ASP A 90 14.14 -8.49 -8.14
CA ASP A 90 14.94 -8.11 -6.98
C ASP A 90 14.88 -6.61 -6.66
N CYS A 91 14.01 -5.84 -7.35
CA CYS A 91 13.89 -4.40 -7.10
C CYS A 91 13.26 -4.10 -5.74
N LEU A 92 13.51 -2.90 -5.21
CA LEU A 92 13.03 -2.51 -3.88
C LEU A 92 11.50 -2.54 -3.76
N GLU A 93 10.79 -2.19 -4.83
CA GLU A 93 9.33 -2.26 -4.91
C GLU A 93 8.82 -3.72 -4.84
N ALA A 94 9.50 -4.66 -5.51
CA ALA A 94 9.20 -6.09 -5.41
C ALA A 94 9.33 -6.58 -3.98
N ARG A 95 10.43 -6.20 -3.30
CA ARG A 95 10.66 -6.60 -1.91
C ARG A 95 9.62 -6.00 -0.97
N ALA A 96 9.29 -4.72 -1.14
CA ALA A 96 8.23 -4.06 -0.35
C ALA A 96 6.89 -4.77 -0.50
N ALA A 97 6.53 -5.12 -1.74
CA ALA A 97 5.28 -5.81 -2.02
C ALA A 97 5.31 -7.29 -1.57
N THR A 98 6.50 -7.92 -1.51
CA THR A 98 6.72 -9.23 -0.88
C THR A 98 6.49 -9.16 0.62
N VAL A 99 7.06 -8.16 1.31
CA VAL A 99 6.80 -7.90 2.73
C VAL A 99 5.30 -7.76 2.98
N TYR A 100 4.62 -6.91 2.19
CA TYR A 100 3.18 -6.72 2.30
C TYR A 100 2.39 -8.03 2.13
N THR A 101 2.69 -8.82 1.09
CA THR A 101 2.04 -10.10 0.83
C THR A 101 2.27 -11.11 1.96
N LEU A 102 3.50 -11.18 2.48
CA LEU A 102 3.84 -12.08 3.59
C LEU A 102 3.09 -11.70 4.89
N LEU A 103 2.87 -10.40 5.13
CA LEU A 103 2.07 -9.95 6.26
C LEU A 103 0.59 -10.33 6.10
N GLN A 104 0.03 -10.25 4.89
CA GLN A 104 -1.34 -10.73 4.61
C GLN A 104 -1.49 -12.25 4.77
N MET A 105 -0.39 -13.00 4.67
CA MET A 105 -0.35 -14.45 4.91
C MET A 105 -0.06 -14.83 6.37
N ASP A 106 -0.06 -13.87 7.30
CA ASP A 106 0.34 -14.04 8.71
C ASP A 106 1.76 -14.58 8.90
N ARG A 107 2.65 -14.40 7.90
CA ARG A 107 4.05 -14.85 7.91
C ARG A 107 5.01 -13.72 8.27
N VAL A 108 4.81 -13.15 9.45
CA VAL A 108 5.64 -12.07 10.01
C VAL A 108 7.11 -12.48 10.09
N ASP A 109 7.39 -13.75 10.37
CA ASP A 109 8.76 -14.31 10.42
C ASP A 109 9.52 -14.17 9.09
N LEU A 110 8.83 -14.35 7.96
CA LEU A 110 9.40 -14.19 6.62
C LEU A 110 9.43 -12.71 6.22
N ALA A 111 8.42 -11.94 6.59
CA ALA A 111 8.38 -10.50 6.31
C ALA A 111 9.58 -9.77 6.95
N VAL A 112 9.93 -10.12 8.19
CA VAL A 112 11.13 -9.59 8.87
C VAL A 112 12.42 -9.97 8.13
N LYS A 113 12.51 -11.17 7.57
CA LYS A 113 13.69 -11.59 6.79
C LYS A 113 13.80 -10.80 5.49
N GLU A 114 12.69 -10.55 4.82
CA GLU A 114 12.70 -9.78 3.57
C GLU A 114 12.98 -8.29 3.82
N LEU A 115 12.47 -7.73 4.92
CA LEU A 115 12.78 -6.36 5.35
C LEU A 115 14.29 -6.16 5.61
N LYS A 116 14.98 -7.15 6.18
CA LYS A 116 16.44 -7.07 6.35
C LYS A 116 17.17 -6.88 5.02
N LYS A 117 16.74 -7.59 3.97
CA LYS A 117 17.30 -7.42 2.63
C LYS A 117 17.00 -6.03 2.05
N MET A 118 15.84 -5.46 2.37
CA MET A 118 15.54 -4.07 1.98
C MET A 118 16.47 -3.08 2.67
N ASN A 119 16.73 -3.25 3.97
CA ASN A 119 17.67 -2.41 4.72
C ASN A 119 19.11 -2.51 4.19
N GLU A 120 19.53 -3.70 3.73
CA GLU A 120 20.85 -3.89 3.11
C GLU A 120 21.00 -3.14 1.79
N ILE A 121 19.90 -2.88 1.08
CA ILE A 121 19.90 -2.13 -0.18
C ILE A 121 19.89 -0.62 0.10
N ASP A 122 18.91 -0.18 0.88
CA ASP A 122 18.74 1.22 1.28
C ASP A 122 17.79 1.30 2.48
N GLU A 123 18.35 1.56 3.66
CA GLU A 123 17.58 1.70 4.90
C GLU A 123 16.76 2.99 4.96
N ASP A 124 17.21 4.06 4.31
CA ASP A 124 16.56 5.38 4.33
C ASP A 124 15.52 5.54 3.22
N ALA A 125 15.47 4.61 2.26
CA ALA A 125 14.46 4.59 1.22
C ALA A 125 13.05 4.62 1.81
N THR A 126 12.19 5.47 1.25
CA THR A 126 10.80 5.62 1.70
C THR A 126 10.02 4.30 1.67
N LEU A 127 10.28 3.44 0.68
CA LEU A 127 9.68 2.10 0.61
C LEU A 127 10.14 1.19 1.77
N THR A 128 11.41 1.26 2.14
CA THR A 128 11.98 0.48 3.25
C THR A 128 11.39 0.94 4.58
N GLN A 129 11.29 2.25 4.79
CA GLN A 129 10.67 2.82 5.99
C GLN A 129 9.18 2.46 6.10
N LEU A 130 8.43 2.50 5.00
CA LEU A 130 7.02 2.05 4.99
C LEU A 130 6.89 0.55 5.29
N ALA A 131 7.75 -0.28 4.70
CA ALA A 131 7.78 -1.72 4.98
C ALA A 131 8.13 -2.01 6.45
N LEU A 132 9.08 -1.25 7.03
CA LEU A 132 9.41 -1.30 8.45
C LEU A 132 8.21 -0.94 9.32
N ALA A 133 7.44 0.09 8.96
CA ALA A 133 6.21 0.45 9.68
C ALA A 133 5.18 -0.69 9.66
N TRP A 134 4.93 -1.33 8.50
CA TRP A 134 4.00 -2.46 8.40
C TRP A 134 4.43 -3.65 9.26
N VAL A 135 5.72 -4.00 9.24
CA VAL A 135 6.27 -5.09 10.07
C VAL A 135 6.16 -4.73 11.54
N ASN A 136 6.48 -3.50 11.94
CA ASN A 136 6.36 -3.04 13.32
C ASN A 136 4.91 -3.06 13.82
N MET A 137 3.94 -2.72 12.95
CA MET A 137 2.51 -2.86 13.26
C MET A 137 2.12 -4.33 13.50
N ALA A 138 2.59 -5.24 12.65
CA ALA A 138 2.29 -6.67 12.77
C ALA A 138 2.96 -7.32 13.99
N VAL A 139 4.17 -6.89 14.38
CA VAL A 139 4.84 -7.34 15.61
C VAL A 139 4.13 -6.82 16.86
N GLY A 140 3.62 -5.59 16.81
CA GLY A 140 2.86 -4.98 17.89
C GLY A 140 3.71 -4.56 19.10
N LYS A 141 3.05 -4.39 20.26
CA LYS A 141 3.67 -4.04 21.56
C LYS A 141 4.49 -2.74 21.50
N ASP A 142 5.76 -2.79 21.88
CA ASP A 142 6.71 -1.68 21.90
C ASP A 142 7.00 -1.13 20.50
N LYS A 143 6.86 -1.97 19.45
CA LYS A 143 7.08 -1.58 18.05
C LYS A 143 5.98 -0.70 17.47
N LEU A 144 4.83 -0.62 18.12
CA LEU A 144 3.77 0.31 17.69
C LEU A 144 4.20 1.78 17.82
N LYS A 145 5.09 2.11 18.76
CA LYS A 145 5.63 3.48 18.87
C LYS A 145 6.54 3.80 17.69
N ASP A 146 7.42 2.87 17.34
CA ASP A 146 8.32 2.99 16.19
C ASP A 146 7.52 3.20 14.89
N ALA A 147 6.48 2.38 14.67
CA ALA A 147 5.59 2.54 13.50
C ALA A 147 4.89 3.91 13.45
N TYR A 148 4.43 4.42 14.59
CA TYR A 148 3.79 5.74 14.67
C TYR A 148 4.73 6.86 14.23
N TYR A 149 5.98 6.84 14.71
CA TYR A 149 6.97 7.85 14.38
C TYR A 149 7.42 7.79 12.93
N ILE A 150 7.52 6.59 12.33
CA ILE A 150 7.79 6.47 10.90
C ILE A 150 6.70 7.17 10.09
N TYR A 151 5.42 6.92 10.38
CA TYR A 151 4.33 7.62 9.68
C TYR A 151 4.33 9.12 9.93
N GLN A 152 4.65 9.56 11.15
CA GLN A 152 4.79 10.98 11.46
C GLN A 152 5.87 11.63 10.60
N GLU A 153 7.05 11.02 10.53
CA GLU A 153 8.18 11.51 9.73
C GLU A 153 7.83 11.59 8.24
N MET A 154 7.13 10.58 7.71
CA MET A 154 6.66 10.61 6.32
C MET A 154 5.69 11.77 6.06
N MET A 155 4.79 12.06 7.01
CA MET A 155 3.88 13.20 6.90
C MET A 155 4.60 14.55 7.02
N ASP A 156 5.61 14.64 7.88
CA ASP A 156 6.40 15.85 8.05
C ASP A 156 7.25 16.14 6.80
N LYS A 157 7.77 15.10 6.15
CA LYS A 157 8.59 15.20 4.92
C LYS A 157 7.76 15.47 3.66
N TYR A 158 6.63 14.77 3.48
CA TYR A 158 5.90 14.72 2.20
C TYR A 158 4.48 15.30 2.28
N GLY A 159 4.05 15.72 3.47
CA GLY A 159 2.70 16.18 3.73
C GLY A 159 1.75 15.06 4.17
N GLN A 160 0.67 15.47 4.83
CA GLN A 160 -0.34 14.57 5.39
C GLN A 160 -1.29 14.07 4.30
N SER A 161 -0.97 12.97 3.62
CA SER A 161 -1.94 12.32 2.72
C SER A 161 -3.02 11.58 3.51
N PRO A 162 -4.25 11.42 2.98
CA PRO A 162 -5.29 10.61 3.63
C PRO A 162 -4.82 9.20 3.99
N ARG A 163 -4.03 8.57 3.10
CA ARG A 163 -3.46 7.23 3.34
C ARG A 163 -2.49 7.21 4.53
N LEU A 164 -1.65 8.22 4.69
CA LEU A 164 -0.73 8.30 5.84
C LEU A 164 -1.48 8.56 7.15
N LEU A 165 -2.50 9.43 7.13
CA LEU A 165 -3.36 9.69 8.28
C LEU A 165 -4.11 8.44 8.73
N VAL A 166 -4.71 7.71 7.78
CA VAL A 166 -5.38 6.43 8.04
C VAL A 166 -4.39 5.41 8.60
N ALA A 167 -3.20 5.26 8.00
CA ALA A 167 -2.19 4.33 8.49
C ALA A 167 -1.73 4.66 9.92
N GLN A 168 -1.45 5.93 10.22
CA GLN A 168 -1.09 6.36 11.57
C GLN A 168 -2.24 6.18 12.57
N SER A 169 -3.49 6.42 12.16
CA SER A 169 -4.67 6.15 12.99
C SER A 169 -4.79 4.66 13.34
N ALA A 170 -4.47 3.76 12.40
CA ALA A 170 -4.47 2.32 12.66
C ALA A 170 -3.44 1.94 13.73
N VAL A 171 -2.27 2.59 13.74
CA VAL A 171 -1.28 2.42 14.82
C VAL A 171 -1.85 2.87 16.17
N LEU A 172 -2.55 4.01 16.23
CA LEU A 172 -3.18 4.51 17.45
C LEU A 172 -4.31 3.59 17.95
N ILE A 173 -5.10 3.03 17.04
CA ILE A 173 -6.12 2.02 17.36
C ILE A 173 -5.46 0.79 18.00
N LEU A 174 -4.35 0.29 17.44
CA LEU A 174 -3.58 -0.82 18.01
C LEU A 174 -2.96 -0.48 19.37
N GLN A 175 -2.66 0.79 19.64
CA GLN A 175 -2.21 1.28 20.95
C GLN A 175 -3.35 1.49 21.95
N GLY A 176 -4.63 1.35 21.54
CA GLY A 176 -5.80 1.63 22.37
C GLY A 176 -6.09 3.14 22.55
N LYS A 177 -5.46 4.00 21.76
CA LYS A 177 -5.64 5.46 21.80
C LYS A 177 -6.73 5.91 20.83
N TYR A 178 -7.96 5.49 21.12
CA TYR A 178 -9.09 5.65 20.19
C TYR A 178 -9.46 7.11 19.91
N LYS A 179 -9.37 8.00 20.90
CA LYS A 179 -9.68 9.44 20.72
C LYS A 179 -8.70 10.13 19.77
N ASP A 180 -7.41 9.84 19.92
CA ASP A 180 -6.37 10.39 19.05
C ASP A 180 -6.52 9.83 17.61
N ALA A 181 -6.89 8.54 17.50
CA ALA A 181 -7.16 7.92 16.20
C ALA A 181 -8.36 8.58 15.49
N GLU A 182 -9.45 8.88 16.21
CA GLU A 182 -10.64 9.54 15.68
C GLU A 182 -10.31 10.91 15.07
N ALA A 183 -9.47 11.70 15.75
CA ALA A 183 -9.03 13.00 15.26
C ALA A 183 -8.29 12.88 13.90
N LEU A 184 -7.34 11.95 13.79
CA LEU A 184 -6.62 11.72 12.52
C LEU A 184 -7.53 11.23 11.40
N LEU A 185 -8.56 10.44 11.73
CA LEU A 185 -9.52 9.94 10.75
C LEU A 185 -10.44 11.05 10.24
N HIS A 186 -10.84 11.99 11.10
CA HIS A 186 -11.55 13.20 10.66
C HIS A 186 -10.67 14.08 9.76
N ASP A 187 -9.38 14.25 10.10
CA ASP A 187 -8.45 14.97 9.23
C ASP A 187 -8.29 14.28 7.86
N ALA A 188 -8.32 12.93 7.83
CA ALA A 188 -8.31 12.18 6.58
C ALA A 188 -9.58 12.43 5.75
N GLN A 189 -10.75 12.47 6.37
CA GLN A 189 -12.02 12.78 5.71
C GLN A 189 -12.08 14.21 5.17
N LEU A 190 -11.51 15.18 5.87
CA LEU A 190 -11.44 16.56 5.38
C LEU A 190 -10.64 16.67 4.08
N ARG A 191 -9.66 15.79 3.89
CA ARG A 191 -8.81 15.73 2.69
C ARG A 191 -9.41 14.87 1.59
N ASP A 192 -10.10 13.80 1.95
CA ASP A 192 -10.82 12.91 1.02
C ASP A 192 -12.09 12.37 1.68
N ALA A 193 -13.22 12.99 1.36
CA ALA A 193 -14.52 12.65 1.94
C ALA A 193 -14.99 11.23 1.56
N ASN A 194 -14.46 10.66 0.47
CA ASN A 194 -14.85 9.33 -0.02
C ASN A 194 -13.84 8.25 0.37
N ASN A 195 -12.90 8.55 1.27
CA ASN A 195 -11.92 7.57 1.71
C ASN A 195 -12.59 6.45 2.52
N CYS A 196 -12.75 5.28 1.87
CA CYS A 196 -13.40 4.10 2.46
C CYS A 196 -12.69 3.63 3.74
N ASP A 197 -11.35 3.61 3.75
CA ASP A 197 -10.58 3.12 4.89
C ASP A 197 -10.77 4.03 6.12
N ALA A 198 -10.82 5.35 5.91
CA ALA A 198 -11.11 6.31 6.96
C ALA A 198 -12.51 6.10 7.56
N LEU A 199 -13.52 5.89 6.69
CA LEU A 199 -14.90 5.63 7.10
C LEU A 199 -15.02 4.33 7.90
N VAL A 200 -14.40 3.24 7.43
CA VAL A 200 -14.40 1.95 8.11
C VAL A 200 -13.74 2.07 9.49
N ASN A 201 -12.59 2.74 9.57
CA ASN A 201 -11.89 2.93 10.83
C ASN A 201 -12.68 3.84 11.79
N LEU A 202 -13.39 4.85 11.31
CA LEU A 202 -14.28 5.67 12.15
C LEU A 202 -15.42 4.85 12.75
N VAL A 203 -16.04 3.98 11.95
CA VAL A 203 -17.07 3.06 12.44
C VAL A 203 -16.49 2.15 13.54
N ALA A 204 -15.29 1.59 13.33
CA ALA A 204 -14.63 0.78 14.35
C ALA A 204 -14.33 1.58 15.63
N VAL A 205 -13.71 2.76 15.51
CA VAL A 205 -13.31 3.62 16.64
C VAL A 205 -14.50 4.13 17.43
N SER A 206 -15.60 4.48 16.75
CA SER A 206 -16.82 4.99 17.41
C SER A 206 -17.40 4.02 18.45
N GLN A 207 -17.21 2.70 18.26
CA GLN A 207 -17.62 1.67 19.22
C GLN A 207 -16.83 1.72 20.55
N PHE A 208 -15.61 2.26 20.52
CA PHE A 208 -14.70 2.36 21.67
C PHE A 208 -14.70 3.75 22.30
N VAL A 209 -15.06 4.81 21.57
CA VAL A 209 -15.11 6.19 22.10
C VAL A 209 -16.37 6.47 22.92
N GLY A 210 -17.51 5.85 22.58
CA GLY A 210 -18.81 6.09 23.21
C GLY A 210 -19.13 5.28 24.47
N LYS A 211 -18.20 4.46 24.97
CA LYS A 211 -18.39 3.63 26.16
C LYS A 211 -17.13 3.71 27.03
N ASP A 212 -17.29 4.01 28.31
CA ASP A 212 -16.25 3.93 29.35
C ASP A 212 -15.73 2.47 29.50
N TYR A 213 -15.00 1.99 28.49
CA TYR A 213 -14.46 0.63 28.45
C TYR A 213 -13.12 0.61 29.18
N GLU A 214 -13.17 0.41 30.49
CA GLU A 214 -12.10 -0.30 31.18
C GLU A 214 -11.87 -1.64 30.47
N VAL A 215 -10.74 -1.73 29.77
CA VAL A 215 -9.97 -2.95 29.47
C VAL A 215 -10.81 -4.21 29.24
N ARG A 216 -11.47 -4.32 28.07
CA ARG A 216 -11.78 -5.66 27.54
C ARG A 216 -10.60 -6.12 26.71
N HIS A 217 -9.77 -6.95 27.33
CA HIS A 217 -8.84 -7.85 26.63
C HIS A 217 -9.62 -8.57 25.52
N LEU A 218 -9.36 -8.21 24.27
CA LEU A 218 -9.79 -8.99 23.12
C LEU A 218 -8.66 -9.95 22.78
N VAL A 219 -8.89 -11.21 23.14
CA VAL A 219 -8.18 -12.36 22.59
C VAL A 219 -8.85 -12.68 21.26
N PHE A 220 -8.15 -12.43 20.16
CA PHE A 220 -8.27 -13.13 18.90
C PHE A 220 -6.88 -13.25 18.29
#